data_AF-A0A1F8XP33-F1
#
_entry.id   AF-A0A1F8XP33-F1
#
_cell.length_a   1.000
_cell.length_b   1.000
_cell.length_c   1.000
_cell.angle_alpha   90.00
_cell.angle_beta   90.00
_cell.angle_gamma   90.00
#
_symmetry.space_group_name_H-M   'P 1'
#
loop_
_entity.id
_entity.type
_entity.pdbx_description
1 polymer ?
#
loop_
_entity_poly.entity_id
_entity_poly.type
_entity_poly.pdbx_seq_one_letter_code
_entity_poly.pdbx_strand_id
1 'polypeptide(L)'
;MVSIYDLGFVSLTIPAWQMALYIGTVSFFMIGRKMNYCLLTTYLFGLYWGYYLFGQDLLIAARGNAGVETAYITFGLALAALSLMALFYEER
;
A
#
# COMPACT_ATOMS: atom_id res chain seq x y z
N MET A 1 -14.62 -15.83 33.43
CA MET A 1 -13.16 -15.97 33.28
C MET A 1 -12.81 -15.50 31.87
N VAL A 2 -12.14 -14.36 31.75
CA VAL A 2 -11.67 -13.85 30.44
C VAL A 2 -10.45 -14.68 30.05
N SER A 3 -10.55 -15.39 28.94
CA SER A 3 -9.48 -16.26 28.43
C SER A 3 -8.39 -15.41 27.78
N ILE A 4 -7.14 -15.59 28.22
CA ILE A 4 -5.97 -14.85 27.72
C ILE A 4 -5.68 -15.17 26.23
N TYR A 5 -6.26 -16.25 25.70
CA TYR A 5 -6.20 -16.60 24.27
C TYR A 5 -7.02 -15.64 23.37
N ASP A 6 -7.98 -14.91 23.93
CA ASP A 6 -8.84 -13.97 23.19
C ASP A 6 -8.17 -12.59 23.01
N LEU A 7 -7.06 -12.35 23.70
CA LEU A 7 -6.22 -11.15 23.55
C LEU A 7 -5.14 -11.30 22.46
N GLY A 8 -5.00 -12.51 21.87
CA GLY A 8 -3.93 -12.84 20.92
C GLY A 8 -4.27 -12.62 19.44
N PHE A 9 -5.56 -12.50 19.11
CA PHE A 9 -6.02 -12.15 17.77
C PHE A 9 -6.52 -10.72 17.78
N VAL A 10 -5.60 -9.76 17.86
CA VAL A 10 -5.90 -8.45 17.27
C VAL A 10 -6.26 -8.76 15.82
N SER A 11 -7.53 -8.61 15.45
CA SER A 11 -7.98 -8.64 14.07
C SER A 11 -7.38 -7.41 13.40
N LEU A 12 -6.08 -7.49 13.13
CA LEU A 12 -5.36 -6.46 12.42
C LEU A 12 -6.00 -6.38 11.05
N THR A 13 -6.47 -5.18 10.73
CA THR A 13 -6.95 -4.78 9.41
C THR A 13 -6.00 -5.23 8.29
N ILE A 14 -4.71 -5.33 8.60
CA ILE A 14 -3.65 -5.87 7.76
C ILE A 14 -3.01 -7.09 8.46
N PRO A 15 -3.02 -8.30 7.87
CA PRO A 15 -2.40 -9.49 8.48
C PRO A 15 -0.94 -9.29 8.86
N ALA A 16 -0.57 -9.73 10.07
CA ALA A 16 0.76 -9.53 10.63
C ALA A 16 1.90 -10.08 9.76
N TRP A 17 1.67 -11.19 9.06
CA TRP A 17 2.67 -11.77 8.15
C TRP A 17 2.95 -10.90 6.92
N GLN A 18 1.95 -10.16 6.41
CA GLN A 18 2.15 -9.22 5.30
C GLN A 18 2.93 -7.98 5.74
N MET A 19 2.68 -7.51 6.97
CA MET A 19 3.49 -6.46 7.59
C MET A 19 4.93 -6.90 7.79
N ALA A 20 5.17 -8.14 8.25
CA ALA A 20 6.51 -8.69 8.41
C ALA A 20 7.26 -8.78 7.08
N LEU A 21 6.58 -9.23 6.00
CA LEU A 21 7.16 -9.24 4.65
C LEU A 21 7.49 -7.82 4.18
N TYR A 22 6.57 -6.86 4.32
CA TYR A 22 6.80 -5.46 3.95
C TYR A 22 8.02 -4.86 4.66
N ILE A 23 8.08 -5.01 5.99
CA ILE A 23 9.21 -4.51 6.80
C ILE A 23 10.51 -5.18 6.36
N GLY A 24 10.50 -6.48 6.11
CA GLY A 24 11.68 -7.22 5.62
C GLY A 24 12.16 -6.71 4.26
N THR A 25 11.25 -6.50 3.31
CA THR A 25 11.56 -5.98 1.98
C THR A 25 12.10 -4.54 2.03
N VAL A 26 11.47 -3.65 2.80
CA VAL A 26 11.91 -2.27 3.01
C VAL A 26 13.29 -2.23 3.66
N SER A 27 13.50 -3.02 4.72
CA SER A 27 14.78 -3.09 5.42
C SER A 27 15.90 -3.61 4.52
N PHE A 28 15.62 -4.62 3.70
CA PHE A 28 16.57 -5.14 2.71
C PHE A 28 16.99 -4.05 1.70
N PHE A 29 16.03 -3.29 1.17
CA PHE A 29 16.34 -2.19 0.24
C PHE A 29 17.06 -1.01 0.92
N MET A 30 16.77 -0.72 2.18
CA MET A 30 17.53 0.28 2.95
C MET A 30 18.99 -0.11 3.13
N ILE A 31 19.29 -1.38 3.47
CA ILE A 31 20.66 -1.87 3.60
C ILE A 31 21.42 -1.73 2.27
N GLY A 32 20.75 -1.99 1.15
CA GLY A 32 21.32 -1.79 -0.19
C GLY A 32 21.51 -0.34 -0.61
N ARG A 33 21.16 0.66 0.25
CA ARG A 33 21.08 2.10 -0.09
C ARG A 33 20.23 2.38 -1.33
N LYS A 34 19.29 1.48 -1.62
CA LYS A 34 18.38 1.54 -2.77
C LYS A 34 17.08 2.23 -2.35
N MET A 35 17.19 3.50 -1.95
CA MET A 35 16.05 4.35 -1.51
C MET A 35 14.87 4.30 -2.49
N ASN A 36 15.20 4.29 -3.77
CA ASN A 36 14.29 4.13 -4.89
C ASN A 36 13.34 2.92 -4.74
N TYR A 37 13.91 1.74 -4.52
CA TYR A 37 13.12 0.52 -4.37
C TYR A 37 12.28 0.53 -3.09
N CYS A 38 12.77 1.18 -2.04
CA CYS A 38 12.02 1.46 -0.82
C CYS A 38 10.75 2.29 -1.09
N LEU A 39 10.88 3.39 -1.84
CA LEU A 39 9.74 4.25 -2.21
C LEU A 39 8.72 3.49 -3.06
N LEU A 40 9.20 2.69 -4.02
CA LEU A 40 8.36 1.88 -4.89
C LEU A 40 7.56 0.83 -4.08
N THR A 41 8.21 0.10 -3.17
CA THR A 41 7.51 -0.90 -2.36
C THR A 41 6.52 -0.28 -1.38
N THR A 42 6.84 0.86 -0.78
CA THR A 42 5.90 1.63 0.05
C THR A 42 4.68 2.08 -0.77
N TYR A 43 4.90 2.53 -2.01
CA TYR A 43 3.80 2.92 -2.90
C TYR A 43 2.89 1.76 -3.26
N LEU A 44 3.47 0.63 -3.70
CA LEU A 44 2.70 -0.56 -4.05
C LEU A 44 1.92 -1.11 -2.86
N PHE A 45 2.56 -1.15 -1.69
CA PHE A 45 1.93 -1.60 -0.45
C PHE A 45 0.76 -0.70 -0.06
N GLY A 46 0.98 0.63 -0.08
CA GLY A 46 -0.06 1.61 0.21
C GLY A 46 -1.22 1.61 -0.78
N LEU A 47 -0.94 1.42 -2.07
CA LEU A 47 -1.96 1.36 -3.12
C LEU A 47 -2.81 0.09 -2.97
N TYR A 48 -2.17 -1.07 -2.80
CA TYR A 48 -2.87 -2.34 -2.62
C TYR A 48 -3.75 -2.35 -1.37
N TRP A 49 -3.17 -1.99 -0.21
CA TRP A 49 -3.91 -1.99 1.06
C TRP A 49 -4.92 -0.85 1.13
N GLY A 50 -4.62 0.32 0.58
CA GLY A 50 -5.56 1.42 0.47
C GLY A 50 -6.80 1.02 -0.34
N TYR A 51 -6.61 0.36 -1.48
CA TYR A 51 -7.73 -0.13 -2.28
C TYR A 51 -8.47 -1.28 -1.59
N TYR A 52 -7.77 -2.23 -0.99
CA TYR A 52 -8.40 -3.37 -0.31
C TYR A 52 -9.26 -2.93 0.89
N LEU A 53 -8.80 -1.92 1.65
CA LEU A 53 -9.48 -1.45 2.85
C LEU A 53 -10.58 -0.44 2.55
N PHE A 54 -10.32 0.51 1.65
CA PHE A 54 -11.22 1.63 1.38
C PHE A 54 -11.94 1.51 0.04
N GLY A 55 -11.75 0.43 -0.72
CA GLY A 55 -12.36 0.23 -2.04
C GLY A 55 -13.89 0.21 -2.00
N GLN A 56 -14.48 -0.39 -0.96
CA GLN A 56 -15.94 -0.34 -0.77
C GLN A 56 -16.43 1.07 -0.42
N ASP A 57 -15.71 1.79 0.43
CA ASP A 57 -16.04 3.18 0.77
C ASP A 57 -15.91 4.10 -0.46
N LEU A 58 -14.93 3.85 -1.32
CA LEU A 58 -14.77 4.50 -2.62
C LEU A 58 -15.95 4.22 -3.56
N LEU A 59 -16.40 2.97 -3.66
CA LEU A 59 -17.58 2.56 -4.44
C LEU A 59 -18.87 3.23 -3.94
N ILE A 60 -19.03 3.30 -2.62
CA ILE A 60 -20.17 3.96 -1.97
C ILE A 60 -20.12 5.48 -2.21
N ALA A 61 -18.95 6.10 -2.04
CA ALA A 61 -18.73 7.53 -2.28
C ALA A 61 -18.93 7.89 -3.76
N ALA A 62 -18.55 7.00 -4.68
CA ALA A 62 -18.72 7.16 -6.11
C ALA A 62 -20.19 7.01 -6.56
N ARG A 63 -21.11 6.57 -5.67
CA ARG A 63 -22.52 6.28 -5.99
C ARG A 63 -22.67 5.34 -7.20
N GLY A 64 -21.74 4.39 -7.36
CA GLY A 64 -21.71 3.48 -8.51
C GLY A 64 -21.30 4.14 -9.84
N ASN A 65 -20.77 5.37 -9.82
CA ASN A 65 -20.22 6.01 -11.01
C ASN A 65 -18.80 5.47 -11.28
N ALA A 66 -18.72 4.51 -12.20
CA ALA A 66 -17.47 3.90 -12.65
C ALA A 66 -16.42 4.94 -13.13
N GLY A 67 -16.85 6.13 -13.58
CA GLY A 67 -15.94 7.21 -13.96
C GLY A 67 -15.16 7.81 -12.79
N VAL A 68 -15.75 7.85 -11.59
CA VAL A 68 -15.09 8.40 -10.38
C VAL A 68 -14.10 7.38 -9.80
N GLU A 69 -14.48 6.10 -9.80
CA GLU A 69 -13.60 5.00 -9.39
C GLU A 69 -12.38 4.88 -10.30
N THR A 70 -12.60 4.88 -11.61
CA THR A 70 -11.51 4.87 -12.58
C THR A 70 -10.63 6.10 -12.43
N ALA A 71 -11.18 7.30 -12.23
CA ALA A 71 -10.38 8.50 -11.99
C ALA A 71 -9.46 8.35 -10.76
N TYR A 72 -9.96 7.82 -9.64
CA TYR A 72 -9.16 7.60 -8.42
C TYR A 72 -8.04 6.57 -8.64
N ILE A 73 -8.36 5.45 -9.29
CA ILE A 73 -7.36 4.41 -9.62
C ILE A 73 -6.31 4.97 -10.58
N THR A 74 -6.74 5.71 -11.61
CA THR A 74 -5.84 6.37 -12.56
C THR A 74 -4.95 7.39 -11.88
N PHE A 75 -5.47 8.15 -10.90
CA PHE A 75 -4.67 9.11 -10.15
C PHE A 75 -3.62 8.42 -9.27
N GLY A 76 -3.99 7.32 -8.61
CA GLY A 76 -3.05 6.49 -7.85
C GLY A 76 -1.97 5.88 -8.74
N LEU A 77 -2.32 5.39 -9.93
CA LEU A 77 -1.39 4.91 -10.94
C LEU A 77 -0.50 6.02 -11.51
N ALA A 78 -1.05 7.22 -11.72
CA ALA A 78 -0.28 8.38 -12.18
C ALA A 78 0.74 8.82 -11.13
N LEU A 79 0.37 8.82 -9.84
CA LEU A 79 1.30 9.06 -8.73
C LEU A 79 2.40 8.00 -8.66
N ALA A 80 2.04 6.72 -8.84
CA ALA A 80 3.02 5.63 -8.92
C ALA A 80 3.94 5.75 -10.15
N ALA A 81 3.40 6.17 -11.30
CA ALA A 81 4.17 6.40 -12.52
C ALA A 81 5.10 7.61 -12.40
N LEU A 82 4.64 8.69 -11.74
CA LEU A 82 5.46 9.87 -11.46
C LEU A 82 6.57 9.55 -10.46
N SER A 83 6.30 8.75 -9.42
CA SER A 83 7.34 8.31 -8.50
C SER A 83 8.36 7.39 -9.16
N LEU A 84 7.92 6.50 -10.07
CA LEU A 84 8.81 5.72 -10.93
C LEU A 84 9.61 6.59 -11.92
N MET A 85 9.00 7.60 -12.53
CA MET A 85 9.71 8.53 -13.43
C MET A 85 10.77 9.32 -12.67
N ALA A 86 10.45 9.82 -11.47
CA ALA A 86 11.42 10.46 -10.59
C ALA A 86 12.59 9.51 -10.26
N LEU A 87 12.29 8.23 -9.99
CA LEU A 87 13.25 7.16 -9.74
C LEU A 87 14.33 7.04 -10.83
N PHE A 88 13.90 7.03 -12.09
CA PHE A 88 14.79 6.82 -13.25
C PHE A 88 15.47 8.10 -13.70
N TYR A 89 14.92 9.26 -13.34
CA TYR A 89 15.53 10.55 -13.66
C TYR A 89 16.66 10.93 -12.70
N GLU A 90 16.61 10.47 -11.45
CA GLU A 90 17.65 10.74 -10.44
C GLU A 90 18.91 9.85 -10.62
N GLU A 91 18.81 8.73 -11.33
CA GLU A 91 19.98 7.90 -11.71
C GLU A 91 20.72 8.39 -12.98
N ARG A 92 20.32 9.54 -13.57
CA ARG A 92 21.04 10.22 -14.68
C ARG A 92 21.81 11.43 -14.20
#